data_AF-F2CFG9-F1
#
_entry.id   AF-F2CFG9-F1
#
_cell.length_a   1.000
_cell.length_b   1.000
_cell.length_c   1.000
_cell.angle_alpha   90.00
_cell.angle_beta   90.00
_cell.angle_gamma   90.00
#
_symmetry.space_group_name_H-M   'P 1'
#
loop_
_entity.id
_entity.type
_entity.pdbx_description
1 polymer ?
#
loop_
_entity_poly.entity_id
_entity_poly.type
_entity_poly.pdbx_seq_one_letter_code
_entity_poly.pdbx_strand_id
1 'polypeptide(L)' 'MTDNFELDLYRQAVLKHGPLSYNQCFGFVPLLALGGFKDVEHMDKVKVLEHIYLMYQLTGGVMDD' A
#
# COMPACT_ATOMS: atom_id res chain seq x y z
N MET A 1 22.66 3.09 1.02
CA MET A 1 22.04 1.77 1.28
C MET A 1 20.69 1.89 2.00
N THR A 2 19.94 2.97 1.76
CA THR A 2 18.56 3.14 2.25
C THR A 2 17.53 3.08 1.12
N ASP A 3 17.98 2.96 -0.13
CA ASP A 3 17.15 3.05 -1.33
C ASP A 3 16.22 1.84 -1.54
N ASN A 4 16.38 0.76 -0.76
CA ASN A 4 15.57 -0.46 -0.93
C ASN A 4 14.18 -0.41 -0.27
N PHE A 5 13.89 0.56 0.61
CA PHE A 5 12.67 0.54 1.45
C PHE A 5 11.81 1.80 1.40
N GLU A 6 12.11 2.76 0.51
CA GLU A 6 11.31 3.98 0.31
C GLU A 6 10.94 4.72 1.62
N LEU A 7 11.89 4.77 2.55
CA LEU A 7 11.64 5.29 3.90
C LEU A 7 11.17 6.74 3.91
N ASP A 8 11.57 7.54 2.92
CA ASP A 8 11.14 8.93 2.80
C ASP A 8 9.65 9.04 2.45
N LEU A 9 9.17 8.19 1.54
CA LEU A 9 7.76 8.12 1.18
C LEU A 9 6.92 7.67 2.39
N TYR A 10 7.39 6.66 3.12
CA TYR A 10 6.75 6.21 4.36
C TYR A 10 6.66 7.34 5.41
N ARG A 11 7.75 8.08 5.63
CA ARG A 11 7.77 9.22 6.57
C ARG A 11 6.78 10.31 6.15
N GLN A 12 6.71 10.63 4.86
CA GLN A 12 5.73 11.59 4.35
C GLN A 12 4.30 11.11 4.62
N ALA A 13 4.00 9.82 4.40
CA ALA A 13 2.69 9.26 4.69
C ALA A 13 2.35 9.31 6.18
N VAL A 14 3.31 9.03 7.08
CA VAL A 14 3.12 9.20 8.54
C VAL A 14 2.86 10.66 8.90
N LEU A 15 3.57 11.61 8.30
CA LEU A 15 3.35 13.04 8.57
C LEU A 15 1.96 13.50 8.12
N LYS A 16 1.51 13.03 6.95
CA LYS A 16 0.22 13.43 6.36
C LYS A 16 -0.98 12.76 7.03
N HIS A 17 -0.93 11.45 7.22
CA HIS A 17 -2.07 10.66 7.69
C HIS A 17 -1.99 10.33 9.18
N GLY A 18 -0.84 10.51 9.82
CA GLY A 18 -0.56 10.10 11.21
C GLY A 18 -0.13 8.63 11.34
N PRO A 19 0.15 8.16 12.57
CA PRO A 19 0.60 6.79 12.82
C PRO A 19 -0.46 5.74 12.46
N LEU A 20 -0.02 4.55 12.07
CA LEU A 20 -0.88 3.41 11.74
C LEU A 20 -1.40 2.71 13.01
N SER A 21 -2.64 2.21 12.96
CA SER A 21 -3.11 1.19 13.91
C SER A 21 -2.52 -0.18 13.55
N TYR A 22 -2.53 -1.14 14.50
CA TYR A 22 -1.96 -2.49 14.30
C TYR A 22 -2.45 -3.21 13.02
N ASN A 23 -3.72 -3.02 12.65
CA ASN A 23 -4.34 -3.66 11.49
C ASN A 23 -4.34 -2.79 10.22
N GLN A 24 -3.55 -1.70 10.20
CA GLN A 24 -3.46 -0.79 9.07
C GLN A 24 -2.07 -0.79 8.43
N CYS A 25 -2.03 -0.52 7.13
CA CYS A 25 -0.83 -0.16 6.39
C CYS A 25 -1.10 1.07 5.52
N PHE A 26 -0.04 1.65 4.96
CA PHE A 26 -0.19 2.58 3.86
C PHE A 26 -0.24 1.81 2.55
N GLY A 27 -1.30 2.03 1.79
CA GLY A 27 -1.51 1.43 0.47
C GLY A 27 -1.76 2.52 -0.57
N PHE A 28 -1.36 2.25 -1.82
CA PHE A 28 -1.66 3.13 -2.94
C PHE A 28 -3.12 2.94 -3.39
N VAL A 29 -3.82 4.06 -3.57
CA VAL A 29 -5.22 4.12 -4.00
C VAL A 29 -5.32 5.08 -5.19
N PRO A 30 -5.49 4.57 -6.42
CA PRO A 30 -5.65 3.15 -6.78
C PRO A 30 -4.33 2.36 -6.67
N LEU A 31 -4.44 1.03 -6.66
CA LEU A 31 -3.27 0.13 -6.63
C LEU A 31 -2.32 0.42 -7.81
N LEU A 32 -1.01 0.32 -7.57
CA LEU A 32 0.01 0.51 -8.62
C LEU A 32 -0.18 -0.46 -9.80
N ALA A 33 -0.57 -1.70 -9.52
CA ALA A 33 -0.89 -2.70 -10.55
C ALA A 33 -2.06 -2.29 -11.47
N LEU A 34 -2.90 -1.35 -11.02
CA LEU A 34 -4.02 -0.77 -11.78
C LEU A 34 -3.67 0.60 -12.38
N GLY A 35 -2.39 0.96 -12.44
CA GLY A 35 -1.92 2.25 -12.98
C GLY A 35 -1.93 3.40 -11.96
N GLY A 36 -1.92 3.09 -10.66
CA GLY A 36 -1.79 4.09 -9.60
C GLY A 36 -0.45 4.84 -9.59
N PHE A 37 -0.44 6.01 -8.96
CA PHE A 37 0.73 6.86 -8.84
C PHE A 37 1.53 6.55 -7.58
N LYS A 38 2.85 6.61 -7.70
CA LYS A 38 3.79 6.33 -6.62
C LYS A 38 4.20 7.64 -5.93
N ASP A 39 3.26 8.22 -5.21
CA ASP A 39 3.46 9.42 -4.40
C ASP A 39 2.58 9.38 -3.14
N VAL A 40 2.86 10.29 -2.19
CA VAL A 40 2.13 10.36 -0.91
C VAL A 40 0.70 10.89 -1.07
N GLU A 41 0.37 11.54 -2.18
CA GLU A 41 -0.97 12.07 -2.44
C GLU A 41 -1.97 10.95 -2.73
N HIS A 42 -1.49 9.85 -3.29
CA HIS A 42 -2.27 8.66 -3.60
C HIS A 42 -2.09 7.53 -2.60
N MET A 43 -1.52 7.80 -1.43
CA MET A 43 -1.45 6.85 -0.32
C MET A 43 -2.60 7.09 0.66
N ASP A 44 -3.11 6.02 1.24
CA ASP A 44 -4.07 6.11 2.36
C ASP A 44 -3.84 5.01 3.40
N LYS A 45 -4.40 5.21 4.60
CA LYS A 45 -4.46 4.18 5.63
C LYS A 45 -5.53 3.15 5.26
N VAL A 46 -5.07 1.99 4.80
CA VAL A 46 -5.94 0.87 4.45
C VAL A 46 -5.79 -0.24 5.48
N LYS A 47 -6.78 -1.12 5.55
CA LYS A 47 -6.68 -2.30 6.40
C LYS A 47 -5.85 -3.38 5.70
N VAL A 48 -4.90 -3.96 6.43
CA VAL A 48 -3.86 -4.83 5.86
C VAL A 48 -4.46 -6.05 5.15
N LEU A 49 -5.37 -6.77 5.81
CA LEU A 49 -5.90 -8.03 5.29
C LEU A 49 -6.78 -7.79 4.06
N GLU A 50 -7.67 -6.79 4.10
CA GLU A 50 -8.52 -6.43 2.98
C GLU A 50 -7.70 -5.95 1.78
N HIS A 51 -6.63 -5.19 2.02
CA HIS A 51 -5.78 -4.69 0.94
C HIS A 51 -4.95 -5.80 0.29
N ILE A 52 -4.44 -6.77 1.06
CA ILE A 52 -3.79 -7.97 0.53
C ILE A 52 -4.80 -8.82 -0.26
N TYR A 53 -6.01 -9.01 0.25
CA TYR A 53 -7.05 -9.75 -0.45
C TYR A 53 -7.42 -9.11 -1.78
N LEU A 54 -7.54 -7.77 -1.82
CA LEU A 54 -7.76 -7.02 -3.05
C LEU A 54 -6.62 -7.25 -4.06
N MET A 55 -5.36 -7.16 -3.63
CA MET A 55 -4.21 -7.45 -4.49
C MET A 55 -4.27 -8.89 -5.02
N TYR A 56 -4.53 -9.87 -4.16
CA TYR A 56 -4.63 -11.29 -4.52
C TYR A 56 -5.68 -11.53 -5.61
N GLN A 57 -6.88 -10.95 -5.47
CA GLN A 57 -7.95 -11.09 -6.47
C GLN A 57 -7.56 -10.48 -7.82
N LEU A 58 -6.80 -9.38 -7.80
CA LEU A 58 -6.42 -8.66 -9.02
C LEU A 58 -5.20 -9.26 -9.73
N THR A 59 -4.28 -9.90 -9.01
CA THR A 59 -3.09 -10.52 -9.59
C THR A 59 -3.31 -11.95 -10.04
N GLY A 60 -4.51 -12.51 -9.82
CA GLY A 60 -4.84 -13.90 -10.08
C GLY A 60 -4.24 -14.79 -8.99
N GLY A 61 -5.10 -15.45 -8.21
CA GLY A 61 -4.65 -16.52 -7.34
C GLY A 61 -4.11 -17.66 -8.18
N VAL A 62 -2.86 -18.07 -7.97
CA VAL A 62 -2.36 -19.35 -8.46
C VAL A 62 -2.93 -20.46 -7.57
N MET A 63 -4.25 -20.64 -7.64
CA MET A 63 -5.01 -21.78 -7.15
C MET A 63 -6.23 -21.93 -8.07
N ASP A 64 -5.98 -21.98 -9.38
CA ASP A 64 -6.80 -22.81 -10.26
C ASP A 64 -6.03 -24.13 -10.37
N ASP A 65 -6.74 -25.22 -10.02
CA ASP A 65 -6.37 -26.64 -9.83
C ASP A 65 -6.02 -27.11 -8.40
#